data_AF-A0A7K9HMC3-F1
#
_entry.id   AF-A0A7K9HMC3-F1
#
_cell.length_a   1.000
_cell.length_b   1.000
_cell.length_c   1.000
_cell.angle_alpha   90.00
_cell.angle_beta   90.00
_cell.angle_gamma   90.00
#
_symmetry.space_group_name_H-M   'P 1'
#
loop_
_entity.id
_entity.type
_entity.pdbx_description
1 polymer ?
#
loop_
_entity_poly.entity_id
_entity_poly.type
_entity_poly.pdbx_seq_one_letter_code
_entity_poly.pdbx_strand_id
1 'polypeptide(L)'
;MGNFCQKHCACLKPYIPCLFLGTDSEQEEKVGQVFANLAVVRHHFQAGQKDRDYKIREKPLPPLPGQHLVNTCRFVALFDYEARTEEDLSFLAGDKLEVLDASHEGWWYARLLLPRGSVRPGCKLQGYIPANYIAADQSIEAEPWFFGPIKRADAERQLSYPGNQAGAFLIRESESLKGEYSLSVFDGVSVKHYRIRKLDEGGFFLSRRKTFQTLNEFVDYYSKNSDGLCVVLGKPCLKVQIPTTFDLSYKTVDQWEIDRQSLTLLKKLGSGQFGEVWEGLWNNTTPVAIKTLKPGSMDPKDFLREAQIMKNLRHPKLIQLYAVCTLEDPIYIVTELMRYGSLLEYLQS
;
A
#
# COMPACT_ATOMS: atom_id res chain seq x y z
N MET A 1 -3.65 -9.50 1.42
CA MET A 1 -4.13 -8.10 1.32
C MET A 1 -5.45 -7.84 0.58
N GLY A 2 -6.36 -8.80 0.37
CA GLY A 2 -7.72 -8.48 -0.13
C GLY A 2 -8.40 -7.35 0.67
N ASN A 3 -8.08 -7.26 1.97
CA ASN A 3 -8.59 -6.26 2.90
C ASN A 3 -7.95 -4.85 2.85
N PHE A 4 -6.74 -4.63 2.33
CA PHE A 4 -6.12 -3.28 2.35
C PHE A 4 -6.66 -2.40 1.22
N CYS A 5 -6.69 -2.92 -0.02
CA CYS A 5 -7.37 -2.26 -1.14
C CYS A 5 -8.89 -2.18 -0.94
N GLN A 6 -9.53 -3.20 -0.32
CA GLN A 6 -10.96 -3.14 0.04
C GLN A 6 -11.29 -2.08 1.10
N LYS A 7 -10.40 -1.80 2.06
CA LYS A 7 -10.66 -0.84 3.14
C LYS A 7 -10.26 0.60 2.82
N HIS A 8 -9.23 0.81 2.00
CA HIS A 8 -8.66 2.15 1.76
C HIS A 8 -8.78 2.64 0.31
N CYS A 9 -9.14 1.77 -0.64
CA CYS A 9 -9.23 2.13 -2.05
C CYS A 9 -10.51 1.56 -2.71
N ALA A 10 -11.67 1.73 -2.07
CA ALA A 10 -12.96 1.27 -2.64
C ALA A 10 -13.25 1.87 -4.03
N CYS A 11 -12.62 3.00 -4.37
CA CYS A 11 -12.64 3.64 -5.68
C CYS A 11 -11.98 2.81 -6.80
N LEU A 12 -11.13 1.83 -6.48
CA LEU A 12 -10.44 0.97 -7.45
C LEU A 12 -11.28 -0.24 -7.91
N LYS A 13 -12.42 -0.52 -7.25
CA LYS A 13 -13.28 -1.68 -7.57
C LYS A 13 -13.71 -1.76 -9.06
N PRO A 14 -14.05 -0.66 -9.75
CA PRO A 14 -14.38 -0.70 -11.18
C PRO A 14 -13.16 -0.91 -12.09
N TYR A 15 -11.95 -0.63 -11.61
CA TYR A 15 -10.75 -0.52 -12.44
C TYR A 15 -9.79 -1.69 -12.30
N ILE A 16 -9.77 -2.34 -11.12
CA ILE A 16 -8.97 -3.55 -10.87
C ILE A 16 -9.86 -4.59 -10.14
N PRO A 17 -10.84 -5.22 -10.83
CA PRO A 17 -11.81 -6.10 -10.21
C PRO A 17 -11.16 -7.31 -9.51
N CYS A 18 -10.00 -7.76 -9.99
CA CYS A 18 -9.25 -8.88 -9.41
C CYS A 18 -8.77 -8.62 -7.97
N LEU A 19 -8.61 -7.36 -7.54
CA LEU A 19 -8.30 -7.03 -6.14
C LEU A 19 -9.52 -7.15 -5.20
N PHE A 20 -10.73 -7.31 -5.75
CA PHE A 20 -12.00 -7.28 -4.99
C PHE A 20 -12.82 -8.57 -5.09
N LEU A 21 -12.39 -9.54 -5.91
CA LEU A 21 -12.99 -10.88 -5.98
C LEU A 21 -12.39 -11.73 -4.86
N GLY A 22 -13.12 -11.84 -3.73
CA GLY A 22 -12.84 -12.85 -2.72
C GLY A 22 -13.26 -14.23 -3.21
N THR A 23 -12.54 -15.27 -2.80
CA THR A 23 -12.99 -16.65 -2.91
C THR A 23 -14.28 -16.82 -2.12
N ASP A 24 -15.39 -17.05 -2.81
CA ASP A 24 -16.65 -17.49 -2.19
C ASP A 24 -16.46 -18.89 -1.61
N SER A 25 -16.06 -18.96 -0.35
CA SER A 25 -16.21 -20.15 0.47
C SER A 25 -16.37 -19.72 1.92
N GLU A 26 -17.58 -19.31 2.29
CA GLU A 26 -18.16 -19.49 3.63
C GLU A 26 -19.58 -18.89 3.68
N GLN A 27 -20.58 -19.77 3.53
CA GLN A 27 -21.81 -19.74 4.32
C GLN A 27 -22.57 -21.05 4.10
N GLU A 28 -22.53 -21.95 5.08
CA GLU A 28 -23.72 -22.51 5.74
C GLU A 28 -23.31 -23.47 6.86
N GLU A 29 -23.23 -22.94 8.09
CA GLU A 29 -23.45 -23.76 9.27
C GLU A 29 -24.95 -24.04 9.39
N LYS A 30 -25.34 -25.32 9.40
CA LYS A 30 -26.37 -25.83 10.33
C LYS A 30 -26.35 -27.36 10.45
N VAL A 31 -25.87 -27.79 11.62
CA VAL A 31 -26.42 -28.84 12.51
C VAL A 31 -26.61 -30.26 11.96
N GLY A 32 -25.88 -31.21 12.58
CA GLY A 32 -26.53 -32.41 13.12
C GLY A 32 -26.19 -33.77 12.49
N GLN A 33 -25.24 -34.46 13.13
CA GLN A 33 -25.27 -35.89 13.48
C GLN A 33 -25.52 -36.99 12.41
N VAL A 34 -24.43 -37.74 12.14
CA VAL A 34 -24.27 -39.19 12.46
C VAL A 34 -24.97 -40.28 11.58
N PHE A 35 -24.11 -41.21 11.16
CA PHE A 35 -24.26 -42.61 10.69
C PHE A 35 -24.57 -42.97 9.22
N ALA A 36 -23.63 -43.76 8.69
CA ALA A 36 -23.78 -45.03 7.97
C ALA A 36 -23.74 -45.07 6.42
N ASN A 37 -22.79 -45.90 5.97
CA ASN A 37 -22.57 -46.43 4.62
C ASN A 37 -23.69 -47.34 4.10
N LEU A 38 -23.84 -47.41 2.77
CA LEU A 38 -24.15 -48.54 1.84
C LEU A 38 -24.89 -47.94 0.62
N ALA A 39 -24.76 -48.32 -0.65
CA ALA A 39 -24.22 -49.46 -1.39
C ALA A 39 -23.90 -48.98 -2.84
N VAL A 40 -22.79 -49.34 -3.49
CA VAL A 40 -22.57 -50.49 -4.41
C VAL A 40 -23.76 -50.85 -5.32
N VAL A 41 -23.52 -50.80 -6.65
CA VAL A 41 -23.77 -51.80 -7.74
C VAL A 41 -23.90 -51.01 -9.07
N ARG A 42 -22.82 -50.89 -9.87
CA ARG A 42 -22.50 -51.62 -11.14
C ARG A 42 -23.64 -51.68 -12.19
N HIS A 43 -23.35 -51.28 -13.43
CA HIS A 43 -23.15 -52.22 -14.55
C HIS A 43 -22.62 -51.54 -15.83
N HIS A 44 -21.52 -52.10 -16.36
CA HIS A 44 -21.07 -51.98 -17.75
C HIS A 44 -21.97 -52.84 -18.66
N PHE A 45 -22.15 -52.43 -19.93
CA PHE A 45 -22.01 -53.32 -21.10
C PHE A 45 -21.78 -52.53 -22.41
N GLN A 46 -20.97 -53.13 -23.28
CA GLN A 46 -20.39 -52.59 -24.52
C GLN A 46 -21.17 -52.96 -25.80
N ALA A 47 -20.98 -52.10 -26.81
CA ALA A 47 -20.73 -52.36 -28.24
C ALA A 47 -21.84 -52.84 -29.22
N GLY A 48 -22.04 -52.02 -30.27
CA GLY A 48 -21.80 -52.43 -31.67
C GLY A 48 -22.98 -52.46 -32.65
N GLN A 49 -23.08 -51.47 -33.56
CA GLN A 49 -22.91 -51.57 -35.04
C GLN A 49 -23.74 -50.58 -35.89
N LYS A 50 -22.98 -49.89 -36.76
CA LYS A 50 -23.19 -49.49 -38.18
C LYS A 50 -24.19 -48.39 -38.64
N ASP A 51 -23.55 -47.48 -39.38
CA ASP A 51 -23.96 -46.74 -40.59
C ASP A 51 -24.94 -45.56 -40.47
N ARG A 52 -24.38 -44.34 -40.60
CA ARG A 52 -24.70 -43.39 -41.69
C ARG A 52 -23.77 -42.16 -41.63
N ASP A 53 -22.98 -42.00 -42.69
CA ASP A 53 -22.21 -40.81 -42.99
C ASP A 53 -23.10 -39.57 -43.09
N TYR A 54 -22.93 -38.63 -42.16
CA TYR A 54 -23.33 -37.24 -42.31
C TYR A 54 -22.11 -36.36 -42.08
N LYS A 55 -21.57 -35.80 -43.17
CA LYS A 55 -20.57 -34.73 -43.14
C LYS A 55 -21.15 -33.51 -42.42
N ILE A 56 -20.88 -33.40 -41.12
CA ILE A 56 -21.12 -32.16 -40.36
C ILE A 56 -20.03 -31.18 -40.79
N ARG A 57 -20.44 -30.12 -41.50
CA ARG A 57 -19.61 -28.94 -41.74
C ARG A 57 -19.32 -28.32 -40.37
N GLU A 58 -18.10 -28.46 -39.86
CA GLU A 58 -17.63 -27.70 -38.71
C GLU A 58 -17.69 -26.21 -39.06
N LYS A 59 -18.71 -25.52 -38.53
CA LYS A 59 -18.68 -24.07 -38.43
C LYS A 59 -17.58 -23.72 -37.42
N PRO A 60 -16.64 -22.82 -37.75
CA PRO A 60 -15.70 -22.36 -36.75
C PRO A 60 -16.48 -21.79 -35.57
N LEU A 61 -16.08 -22.19 -34.36
CA LEU A 61 -16.56 -21.60 -33.12
C LEU A 61 -16.40 -20.07 -33.23
N PRO A 62 -17.40 -19.27 -32.81
CA PRO A 62 -17.19 -17.84 -32.70
C PRO A 62 -15.95 -17.62 -31.82
N PRO A 63 -15.03 -16.72 -32.21
CA PRO A 63 -13.87 -16.42 -31.38
C PRO A 63 -14.37 -16.09 -29.99
N LEU A 64 -13.81 -16.76 -28.98
CA LEU A 64 -14.00 -16.40 -27.58
C LEU A 64 -13.84 -14.88 -27.49
N PRO A 65 -14.77 -14.15 -26.84
CA PRO A 65 -14.64 -12.71 -26.72
C PRO A 65 -13.24 -12.44 -26.18
N GLY A 66 -12.41 -11.85 -27.05
CA GLY A 66 -11.07 -11.43 -26.68
C GLY A 66 -11.24 -10.63 -25.40
N GLN A 67 -10.40 -10.90 -24.41
CA GLN A 67 -10.28 -10.08 -23.22
C GLN A 67 -9.71 -8.71 -23.64
N HIS A 68 -10.52 -7.94 -24.37
CA HIS A 68 -10.40 -6.50 -24.51
C HIS A 68 -11.10 -5.88 -23.30
N LEU A 69 -10.50 -6.11 -22.13
CA LEU A 69 -10.65 -5.21 -21.00
C LEU A 69 -9.30 -4.52 -20.81
N VAL A 70 -8.92 -3.71 -21.80
CA VAL A 70 -7.86 -2.70 -21.64
C VAL A 70 -8.46 -1.54 -20.83
N ASN A 71 -8.84 -1.80 -19.58
CA ASN A 71 -8.92 -0.74 -18.59
C ASN A 71 -7.50 -0.63 -18.02
N THR A 72 -6.61 -0.01 -18.79
CA THR A 72 -5.30 0.39 -18.28
C THR A 72 -5.52 1.52 -17.28
N CYS A 73 -5.76 1.14 -16.04
CA CYS A 73 -5.91 2.07 -14.93
C CYS A 73 -4.59 2.82 -14.80
N ARG A 74 -4.63 4.12 -15.11
CA ARG A 74 -3.49 5.02 -14.99
C ARG A 74 -3.37 5.43 -13.54
N PHE A 75 -2.14 5.61 -13.10
CA PHE A 75 -1.80 6.04 -11.76
C PHE A 75 -0.92 7.27 -11.82
N VAL A 76 -0.87 8.02 -10.72
CA VAL A 76 0.07 9.11 -10.50
C VAL A 76 0.90 8.82 -9.25
N ALA A 77 2.20 9.11 -9.33
CA ALA A 77 3.09 9.06 -8.18
C ALA A 77 2.76 10.19 -7.20
N LEU A 78 2.55 9.83 -5.94
CA LEU A 78 2.31 10.74 -4.83
C LEU A 78 3.62 11.22 -4.17
N PHE A 79 4.66 10.40 -4.28
CA PHE A 79 5.98 10.62 -3.66
C PHE A 79 7.08 10.20 -4.64
N ASP A 80 8.29 10.73 -4.42
CA ASP A 80 9.48 10.24 -5.12
C ASP A 80 9.85 8.85 -4.61
N TYR A 81 10.30 7.98 -5.52
CA TYR A 81 10.84 6.67 -5.18
C TYR A 81 12.11 6.42 -5.97
N GLU A 82 13.16 6.05 -5.24
CA GLU A 82 14.44 5.62 -5.82
C GLU A 82 14.55 4.10 -5.69
N ALA A 83 14.86 3.45 -6.82
CA ALA A 83 15.05 2.00 -6.91
C ALA A 83 16.12 1.51 -5.92
N ARG A 84 15.77 0.49 -5.14
CA ARG A 84 16.64 -0.15 -4.14
C ARG A 84 17.20 -1.48 -4.62
N THR A 85 16.58 -2.03 -5.65
CA THR A 85 17.00 -3.25 -6.36
C THR A 85 17.08 -2.98 -7.85
N GLU A 86 17.67 -3.90 -8.60
CA GLU A 86 17.65 -3.80 -10.06
C GLU A 86 16.25 -3.99 -10.63
N GLU A 87 15.38 -4.73 -9.94
CA GLU A 87 14.01 -4.98 -10.41
C GLU A 87 13.04 -3.84 -10.13
N ASP A 88 13.43 -2.89 -9.29
CA ASP A 88 12.64 -1.72 -8.95
C ASP A 88 12.61 -0.68 -10.10
N LEU A 89 11.55 0.12 -10.13
CA LEU A 89 11.39 1.26 -11.01
C LEU A 89 11.46 2.56 -10.21
N SER A 90 12.46 3.40 -10.47
CA SER A 90 12.51 4.78 -9.93
C SER A 90 11.49 5.69 -10.62
N PHE A 91 10.86 6.58 -9.86
CA PHE A 91 9.93 7.59 -10.36
C PHE A 91 9.88 8.83 -9.45
N LEU A 92 9.41 9.95 -10.01
CA LEU A 92 9.23 11.20 -9.28
C LEU A 92 7.75 11.45 -9.00
N ALA A 93 7.45 12.18 -7.94
CA ALA A 93 6.12 12.65 -7.63
C ALA A 93 5.52 13.40 -8.83
N GLY A 94 4.28 13.05 -9.20
CA GLY A 94 3.60 13.55 -10.38
C GLY A 94 3.81 12.72 -11.66
N ASP A 95 4.76 11.78 -11.68
CA ASP A 95 4.92 10.86 -12.80
C ASP A 95 3.65 10.02 -13.01
N LYS A 96 3.34 9.75 -14.28
CA LYS A 96 2.20 8.90 -14.67
C LYS A 96 2.68 7.47 -14.87
N LEU A 97 1.95 6.52 -14.30
CA LEU A 97 2.29 5.10 -14.35
C LEU A 97 1.09 4.28 -14.83
N GLU A 98 1.40 3.11 -15.36
CA GLU A 98 0.43 2.09 -15.73
C GLU A 98 0.79 0.82 -14.97
N VAL A 99 -0.12 0.35 -14.12
CA VAL A 99 0.07 -0.89 -13.37
C VAL A 99 -0.21 -2.07 -14.29
N LEU A 100 0.79 -2.93 -14.44
CA LEU A 100 0.74 -4.13 -15.28
C LEU A 100 0.39 -5.37 -14.45
N ASP A 101 0.85 -5.42 -13.20
CA ASP A 101 0.51 -6.48 -12.25
C ASP A 101 0.37 -5.91 -10.83
N ALA A 102 -0.74 -6.23 -10.18
CA ALA A 102 -1.08 -5.85 -8.81
C ALA A 102 -1.26 -7.06 -7.89
N SER A 103 -0.78 -8.24 -8.31
CA SER A 103 -0.92 -9.51 -7.59
C SER A 103 -0.17 -9.54 -6.25
N HIS A 104 0.98 -8.87 -6.18
CA HIS A 104 1.85 -8.89 -5.01
C HIS A 104 1.41 -7.89 -3.94
N GLU A 105 1.62 -8.28 -2.69
CA GLU A 105 1.23 -7.49 -1.51
C GLU A 105 2.20 -6.32 -1.30
N GLY A 106 1.71 -5.08 -1.45
CA GLY A 106 2.48 -3.86 -1.19
C GLY A 106 3.46 -3.45 -2.30
N TRP A 107 3.79 -4.33 -3.23
CA TRP A 107 4.65 -4.07 -4.39
C TRP A 107 3.94 -4.44 -5.68
N TRP A 108 3.85 -3.51 -6.63
CA TRP A 108 3.19 -3.73 -7.91
C TRP A 108 4.18 -3.60 -9.05
N TYR A 109 3.94 -4.30 -10.15
CA TYR A 109 4.75 -4.16 -11.36
C TYR A 109 4.11 -3.12 -12.28
N ALA A 110 4.88 -2.10 -12.65
CA ALA A 110 4.34 -0.96 -13.39
C ALA A 110 5.25 -0.52 -14.54
N ARG A 111 4.68 0.28 -15.44
CA ARG A 111 5.36 0.99 -16.52
C ARG A 111 5.24 2.49 -16.32
N LEU A 112 6.36 3.19 -16.40
CA LEU A 112 6.40 4.65 -16.45
C LEU A 112 5.88 5.15 -17.80
N LEU A 113 4.92 6.07 -17.78
CA LEU A 113 4.35 6.70 -18.97
C LEU A 113 5.04 8.04 -19.23
N LEU A 114 5.97 8.04 -20.18
CA LEU A 114 6.67 9.25 -20.59
C LEU A 114 5.83 10.07 -21.57
N PRO A 115 5.85 11.42 -21.47
CA PRO A 115 5.31 12.30 -22.51
C PRO A 115 5.90 11.98 -23.89
N ARG A 116 5.11 12.13 -24.95
CA ARG A 116 5.56 11.87 -26.33
C ARG A 116 6.83 12.66 -26.65
N GLY A 117 7.87 11.97 -27.12
CA GLY A 117 9.16 12.56 -27.47
C GLY A 117 10.12 12.78 -26.30
N SER A 118 9.71 12.52 -25.06
CA SER A 118 10.61 12.53 -23.92
C SER A 118 11.31 11.17 -23.76
N VAL A 119 12.60 11.23 -23.46
CA VAL A 119 13.43 10.06 -23.13
C VAL A 119 14.07 10.37 -21.79
N ARG A 120 14.13 9.38 -20.89
CA ARG A 120 14.97 9.41 -19.68
C ARG A 120 16.15 8.47 -19.91
N PRO A 121 17.28 8.96 -20.45
CA PRO A 121 18.43 8.11 -20.74
C PRO A 121 18.90 7.41 -19.47
N GLY A 122 19.19 6.11 -19.56
CA GLY A 122 19.68 5.32 -18.42
C GLY A 122 18.62 4.92 -17.38
N CYS A 123 17.35 5.30 -17.56
CA CYS A 123 16.28 4.90 -16.64
C CYS A 123 15.51 3.69 -17.18
N LYS A 124 15.25 2.70 -16.34
CA LYS A 124 14.28 1.64 -16.64
C LYS A 124 12.89 2.28 -16.76
N LEU A 125 12.08 1.77 -17.70
CA LEU A 125 10.70 2.23 -17.89
C LEU A 125 9.68 1.28 -17.26
N GLN A 126 10.14 0.13 -16.75
CA GLN A 126 9.31 -0.88 -16.10
C GLN A 126 10.07 -1.49 -14.92
N GLY A 127 9.33 -1.89 -13.90
CA GLY A 127 9.86 -2.50 -12.69
C GLY A 127 8.83 -2.50 -11.56
N TYR A 128 9.25 -3.00 -10.40
CA TYR A 128 8.43 -3.00 -9.19
C TYR A 128 8.41 -1.63 -8.52
N ILE A 129 7.25 -1.27 -8.00
CA ILE A 129 6.99 -0.02 -7.30
C ILE A 129 6.22 -0.28 -6.00
N PRO A 130 6.39 0.55 -4.95
CA PRO A 130 5.55 0.47 -3.78
C PRO A 130 4.12 0.92 -4.10
N ALA A 131 3.13 0.07 -3.82
CA ALA A 131 1.72 0.35 -4.12
C ALA A 131 1.19 1.59 -3.38
N ASN A 132 1.72 1.87 -2.17
CA ASN A 132 1.33 3.01 -1.34
C ASN A 132 1.95 4.35 -1.78
N TYR A 133 2.75 4.36 -2.84
CA TYR A 133 3.36 5.57 -3.39
C TYR A 133 2.57 6.14 -4.57
N ILE A 134 1.53 5.45 -5.02
CA ILE A 134 0.74 5.83 -6.19
C ILE A 134 -0.75 5.90 -5.85
N ALA A 135 -1.48 6.70 -6.61
CA ALA A 135 -2.95 6.75 -6.58
C ALA A 135 -3.51 6.65 -7.99
N ALA A 136 -4.74 6.14 -8.12
CA ALA A 136 -5.42 6.13 -9.41
C ALA A 136 -5.54 7.55 -9.96
N ASP A 137 -5.26 7.71 -11.25
CA ASP A 137 -5.38 8.99 -11.93
C ASP A 137 -6.85 9.44 -11.85
N GLN A 138 -7.06 10.73 -11.57
CA GLN A 138 -8.39 11.34 -11.36
C GLN A 138 -9.15 10.87 -10.11
N SER A 139 -8.52 10.13 -9.20
CA SER A 139 -9.11 9.82 -7.90
C SER A 139 -8.84 10.92 -6.88
N ILE A 140 -9.59 10.95 -5.78
CA ILE A 140 -9.33 11.92 -4.70
C ILE A 140 -7.97 11.67 -4.04
N GLU A 141 -7.51 10.43 -4.02
CA GLU A 141 -6.21 10.03 -3.47
C GLU A 141 -5.03 10.63 -4.26
N ALA A 142 -5.24 10.96 -5.55
CA ALA A 142 -4.27 11.65 -6.38
C ALA A 142 -4.14 13.14 -6.03
N GLU A 143 -5.09 13.71 -5.29
CA GLU A 143 -5.09 15.14 -4.99
C GLU A 143 -3.99 15.51 -3.97
N PRO A 144 -3.22 16.58 -4.22
CA PRO A 144 -2.12 16.97 -3.34
C PRO A 144 -2.59 17.41 -1.95
N TRP A 145 -3.83 17.90 -1.84
CA TRP A 145 -4.44 18.33 -0.59
C TRP A 145 -5.14 17.18 0.16
N PHE A 146 -5.24 15.98 -0.41
CA PHE A 146 -5.86 14.84 0.25
C PHE A 146 -4.82 13.98 0.97
N PHE A 147 -5.09 13.70 2.24
CA PHE A 147 -4.19 12.99 3.15
C PHE A 147 -4.79 11.67 3.67
N GLY A 148 -5.93 11.24 3.13
CA GLY A 148 -6.56 9.97 3.51
C GLY A 148 -6.92 9.91 5.00
N PRO A 149 -6.77 8.73 5.66
CA PRO A 149 -7.20 8.51 7.04
C PRO A 149 -6.15 8.93 8.08
N ILE A 150 -5.70 10.19 8.03
CA ILE A 150 -4.83 10.74 9.09
C ILE A 150 -5.63 11.26 10.27
N LYS A 151 -5.05 11.14 11.47
CA LYS A 151 -5.67 11.65 12.70
C LYS A 151 -5.62 13.16 12.77
N ARG A 152 -6.50 13.76 13.58
CA ARG A 152 -6.50 15.20 13.85
C ARG A 152 -5.14 15.69 14.32
N ALA A 153 -4.55 15.02 15.31
CA ALA A 153 -3.24 15.40 15.85
C ALA A 153 -2.12 15.28 14.79
N ASP A 154 -2.21 14.32 13.87
CA ASP A 154 -1.24 14.17 12.78
C ASP A 154 -1.39 15.28 11.74
N ALA A 155 -2.62 15.68 11.44
CA ALA A 155 -2.90 16.84 10.59
C ALA A 155 -2.37 18.14 11.20
N GLU A 156 -2.58 18.36 12.51
CA GLU A 156 -2.07 19.52 13.23
C GLU A 156 -0.54 19.58 13.18
N ARG A 157 0.15 18.45 13.42
CA ARG A 157 1.61 18.35 13.32
C ARG A 157 2.13 18.63 11.91
N GLN A 158 1.49 18.10 10.87
CA GLN A 158 1.91 18.31 9.48
C GLN A 158 1.70 19.76 9.05
N LEU A 159 0.55 20.36 9.36
CA LEU A 159 0.27 21.75 9.02
C LEU A 159 1.16 22.74 9.75
N SER A 160 1.59 22.41 10.97
CA SER A 160 2.52 23.24 11.77
C SER A 160 3.98 23.12 11.33
N TYR A 161 4.30 22.26 10.33
CA TYR A 161 5.68 22.08 9.88
C TYR A 161 6.25 23.36 9.26
N PRO A 162 7.51 23.74 9.59
CA PRO A 162 8.17 24.90 8.99
C PRO A 162 8.21 24.78 7.46
N GLY A 163 7.53 25.69 6.76
CA GLY A 163 7.38 25.69 5.30
C GLY A 163 5.95 25.86 4.84
N ASN A 164 4.98 25.46 5.66
CA ASN A 164 3.58 25.83 5.43
C ASN A 164 3.36 27.32 5.76
N GLN A 165 2.47 27.96 5.00
CA GLN A 165 2.08 29.36 5.17
C GLN A 165 0.63 29.46 5.67
N ALA A 166 0.21 30.63 6.15
CA ALA A 166 -1.20 30.87 6.46
C ALA A 166 -2.07 30.56 5.23
N GLY A 167 -3.18 29.85 5.46
CA GLY A 167 -4.02 29.27 4.42
C GLY A 167 -3.62 27.85 4.00
N ALA A 168 -2.48 27.32 4.45
CA ALA A 168 -2.12 25.93 4.19
C ALA A 168 -3.20 24.99 4.71
N PHE A 169 -3.57 23.99 3.91
CA PHE A 169 -4.71 23.15 4.23
C PHE A 169 -4.53 21.70 3.78
N LEU A 170 -5.32 20.82 4.39
CA LEU A 170 -5.49 19.44 3.93
C LEU A 170 -6.92 18.97 4.18
N ILE A 171 -7.36 18.00 3.39
CA ILE A 171 -8.58 17.23 3.61
C ILE A 171 -8.19 15.80 3.98
N ARG A 172 -8.86 15.29 5.00
CA ARG A 172 -8.67 13.95 5.54
C ARG A 172 -10.03 13.30 5.78
N GLU A 173 -10.04 11.97 5.89
CA GLU A 173 -11.23 11.26 6.35
C GLU A 173 -11.58 11.66 7.79
N SER A 174 -12.87 11.70 8.09
CA SER A 174 -13.35 12.01 9.43
C SER A 174 -13.14 10.82 10.38
N GLU A 175 -12.42 11.06 11.49
CA GLU A 175 -12.24 10.06 12.56
C GLU A 175 -13.56 9.74 13.29
N SER A 176 -14.49 10.70 13.30
CA SER A 176 -15.74 10.61 14.07
C SER A 176 -16.88 10.00 13.28
N LEU A 177 -16.86 10.08 11.94
CA LEU A 177 -17.94 9.56 11.11
C LEU A 177 -17.39 8.97 9.81
N LYS A 178 -17.61 7.68 9.61
CA LYS A 178 -17.19 6.97 8.41
C LYS A 178 -17.90 7.54 7.17
N GLY A 179 -17.13 7.85 6.12
CA GLY A 179 -17.65 8.37 4.85
C GLY A 179 -17.79 9.90 4.79
N GLU A 180 -17.49 10.61 5.88
CA GLU A 180 -17.36 12.07 5.87
C GLU A 180 -15.89 12.50 5.88
N TYR A 181 -15.67 13.79 5.60
CA TYR A 181 -14.34 14.38 5.53
C TYR A 181 -14.17 15.51 6.54
N SER A 182 -12.92 15.84 6.82
CA SER A 182 -12.54 17.00 7.63
C SER A 182 -11.54 17.84 6.87
N LEU A 183 -11.83 19.13 6.71
CA LEU A 183 -10.90 20.14 6.26
C LEU A 183 -10.11 20.63 7.47
N SER A 184 -8.79 20.67 7.38
CA SER A 184 -7.90 21.24 8.40
C SER A 184 -7.12 22.39 7.76
N VAL A 185 -7.14 23.58 8.35
CA VAL A 185 -6.57 24.82 7.79
C VAL A 185 -5.67 25.49 8.83
N PHE A 186 -4.45 25.84 8.44
CA PHE A 186 -3.53 26.62 9.26
C PHE A 186 -3.75 28.11 9.03
N ASP A 187 -4.13 28.85 10.08
CA ASP A 187 -4.39 30.30 9.99
C ASP A 187 -3.12 31.17 10.14
N GLY A 188 -1.95 30.54 10.33
CA GLY A 188 -0.68 31.22 10.64
C GLY A 188 -0.31 31.16 12.12
N VAL A 189 -1.25 30.84 13.01
CA VAL A 189 -1.03 30.70 14.45
C VAL A 189 -1.43 29.32 14.95
N SER A 190 -2.56 28.81 14.47
CA SER A 190 -3.17 27.56 14.91
C SER A 190 -3.86 26.85 13.75
N VAL A 191 -4.15 25.56 13.94
CA VAL A 191 -4.92 24.78 12.98
C VAL A 191 -6.39 24.76 13.38
N LYS A 192 -7.28 25.13 12.45
CA LYS A 192 -8.73 25.05 12.58
C LYS A 192 -9.25 23.86 11.77
N HIS A 193 -10.33 23.25 12.24
CA HIS A 193 -10.91 22.07 11.59
C HIS A 193 -12.40 22.28 11.31
N TYR A 194 -12.79 21.96 10.09
CA TYR A 194 -14.14 22.09 9.59
C TYR A 194 -14.62 20.74 9.12
N ARG A 195 -15.81 20.35 9.55
CA ARG A 195 -16.42 19.08 9.16
C ARG A 195 -17.09 19.24 7.80
N ILE A 196 -16.61 18.51 6.81
CA ILE A 196 -17.23 18.45 5.48
C ILE A 196 -18.24 17.31 5.50
N ARG A 197 -19.50 17.68 5.38
CA ARG A 197 -20.61 16.72 5.34
C ARG A 197 -20.93 16.36 3.89
N LYS A 198 -21.44 15.14 3.72
CA LYS A 198 -21.93 14.64 2.44
C LYS A 198 -23.46 14.61 2.45
N LEU A 199 -24.10 14.97 1.33
CA LEU A 199 -25.54 14.80 1.14
C LEU A 199 -25.88 13.40 0.62
N ASP A 200 -27.10 12.93 0.87
CA ASP A 200 -27.58 11.62 0.43
C ASP A 200 -27.63 11.53 -1.11
N GLU A 201 -27.96 12.62 -1.79
CA GLU A 201 -28.01 12.73 -3.26
C GLU A 201 -26.62 12.94 -3.90
N GLY A 202 -25.55 12.94 -3.11
CA GLY A 202 -24.21 13.34 -3.55
C GLY A 202 -23.94 14.82 -3.33
N GLY A 203 -22.67 15.15 -3.15
CA GLY A 203 -22.20 16.52 -2.90
C GLY A 203 -21.75 16.80 -1.47
N PHE A 204 -20.96 17.85 -1.32
CA PHE A 204 -20.16 18.21 -0.15
C PHE A 204 -20.48 19.62 0.31
N PHE A 205 -20.45 19.87 1.63
CA PHE A 205 -20.67 21.21 2.19
C PHE A 205 -20.09 21.37 3.60
N LEU A 206 -19.81 22.62 3.99
CA LEU A 206 -19.62 23.03 5.40
C LEU A 206 -20.93 23.54 5.99
N SER A 207 -21.64 24.38 5.23
CA SER A 207 -22.95 24.94 5.55
C SER A 207 -23.92 24.61 4.42
N ARG A 208 -25.18 24.24 4.75
CA ARG A 208 -26.20 23.91 3.74
C ARG A 208 -26.55 25.06 2.78
N ARG A 209 -26.06 26.28 3.05
CA ARG A 209 -26.20 27.43 2.15
C ARG A 209 -25.41 27.26 0.85
N LYS A 210 -24.33 26.47 0.86
CA LYS A 210 -23.46 26.26 -0.30
C LYS A 210 -23.00 24.82 -0.37
N THR A 211 -23.35 24.15 -1.47
CA THR A 211 -23.03 22.76 -1.75
C THR A 211 -22.18 22.66 -3.02
N PHE A 212 -21.38 21.59 -3.11
CA PHE A 212 -20.45 21.32 -4.21
C PHE A 212 -20.60 19.88 -4.66
N GLN A 213 -20.48 19.59 -5.95
CA GLN A 213 -20.61 18.19 -6.42
C GLN A 213 -19.35 17.38 -6.13
N THR A 214 -18.19 18.03 -6.20
CA THR A 214 -16.89 17.41 -5.96
C THR A 214 -16.11 18.15 -4.87
N LEU A 215 -15.13 17.48 -4.26
CA LEU A 215 -14.22 18.13 -3.33
C LEU A 215 -13.25 19.10 -4.04
N ASN A 216 -12.98 18.90 -5.32
CA ASN A 216 -12.23 19.87 -6.13
C ASN A 216 -12.98 21.21 -6.24
N GLU A 217 -14.28 21.18 -6.58
CA GLU A 217 -15.12 22.39 -6.60
C GLU A 217 -15.19 23.08 -5.23
N PHE A 218 -15.27 22.28 -4.17
CA PHE A 218 -15.22 22.77 -2.79
C PHE A 218 -13.91 23.53 -2.52
N VAL A 219 -12.77 22.94 -2.85
CA VAL A 219 -11.44 23.53 -2.65
C VAL A 219 -11.28 24.80 -3.49
N ASP A 220 -11.68 24.77 -4.76
CA ASP A 220 -11.61 25.91 -5.67
C ASP A 220 -12.42 27.11 -5.16
N TYR A 221 -13.60 26.85 -4.59
CA TYR A 221 -14.44 27.90 -4.03
C TYR A 221 -13.81 28.53 -2.79
N TYR A 222 -13.40 27.71 -1.83
CA TYR A 222 -12.84 28.19 -0.56
C TYR A 222 -11.40 28.75 -0.69
N SER A 223 -10.74 28.49 -1.82
CA SER A 223 -9.49 29.18 -2.19
C SER A 223 -9.71 30.65 -2.58
N LYS A 224 -10.95 31.03 -2.93
CA LYS A 224 -11.31 32.39 -3.36
C LYS A 224 -12.21 33.11 -2.36
N ASN A 225 -12.95 32.37 -1.54
CA ASN A 225 -13.96 32.89 -0.63
C ASN A 225 -13.76 32.28 0.75
N SER A 226 -13.71 33.08 1.81
CA SER A 226 -13.61 32.52 3.16
C SER A 226 -14.93 31.88 3.60
N ASP A 227 -16.07 32.56 3.39
CA ASP A 227 -17.44 32.13 3.71
C ASP A 227 -17.55 31.38 5.07
N GLY A 228 -16.91 31.94 6.11
CA GLY A 228 -16.87 31.38 7.46
C GLY A 228 -15.61 30.58 7.82
N LEU A 229 -14.69 30.35 6.89
CA LEU A 229 -13.34 29.86 7.19
C LEU A 229 -12.50 30.94 7.90
N CYS A 230 -11.54 30.50 8.72
CA CYS A 230 -10.60 31.37 9.43
C CYS A 230 -9.70 32.15 8.47
N VAL A 231 -9.38 31.55 7.32
CA VAL A 231 -8.62 32.13 6.22
C VAL A 231 -9.03 31.41 4.93
N VAL A 232 -8.87 32.06 3.77
CA VAL A 232 -9.03 31.40 2.48
C VAL A 232 -8.00 30.28 2.30
N LEU A 233 -8.35 29.25 1.54
CA LEU A 233 -7.43 28.15 1.25
C LEU A 233 -6.29 28.64 0.37
N GLY A 234 -5.07 28.40 0.83
CA GLY A 234 -3.83 28.71 0.14
C GLY A 234 -3.28 27.48 -0.57
N LYS A 235 -2.01 27.15 -0.32
CA LYS A 235 -1.38 25.96 -0.88
C LYS A 235 -1.77 24.70 -0.09
N PRO A 236 -1.86 23.52 -0.74
CA PRO A 236 -1.93 22.25 -0.02
C PRO A 236 -0.79 22.11 0.99
N CYS A 237 -1.08 21.44 2.12
CA CYS A 237 -0.07 21.10 3.12
C CYS A 237 1.07 20.31 2.47
N LEU A 238 2.30 20.59 2.88
CA LEU A 238 3.46 19.82 2.46
C LEU A 238 3.33 18.36 2.93
N LYS A 239 3.47 17.40 2.01
CA LYS A 239 3.53 15.96 2.32
C LYS A 239 4.95 15.58 2.79
N VAL A 240 5.30 16.03 3.99
CA VAL A 240 6.65 15.79 4.57
C VAL A 240 6.82 14.34 5.02
N GLN A 241 5.73 13.67 5.41
CA GLN A 241 5.76 12.29 5.85
C GLN A 241 5.64 11.36 4.63
N ILE A 242 6.78 10.85 4.17
CA ILE A 242 6.84 9.80 3.16
C ILE A 242 6.41 8.49 3.83
N PRO A 243 5.42 7.76 3.28
CA PRO A 243 4.97 6.52 3.87
C PRO A 243 6.07 5.46 3.76
N THR A 244 6.29 4.68 4.82
CA THR A 244 7.20 3.53 4.76
C THR A 244 6.71 2.53 3.72
N THR A 245 7.62 1.98 2.92
CA THR A 245 7.29 0.86 2.03
C THR A 245 6.88 -0.37 2.84
N PHE A 246 6.11 -1.26 2.21
CA PHE A 246 5.61 -2.45 2.89
C PHE A 246 6.72 -3.41 3.36
N ASP A 247 7.81 -3.46 2.62
CA ASP A 247 9.00 -4.28 2.86
C ASP A 247 10.23 -3.62 2.22
N LEU A 248 11.39 -4.28 2.24
CA LEU A 248 12.61 -3.85 1.55
C LEU A 248 12.48 -3.92 0.03
N SER A 249 11.90 -5.01 -0.49
CA SER A 249 11.65 -5.24 -1.93
C SER A 249 10.47 -6.18 -2.15
N TYR A 250 10.07 -6.37 -3.41
CA TYR A 250 9.07 -7.39 -3.76
C TYR A 250 9.54 -8.82 -3.40
N LYS A 251 10.85 -9.12 -3.50
CA LYS A 251 11.40 -10.45 -3.18
C LYS A 251 11.30 -10.74 -1.69
N THR A 252 11.56 -9.75 -0.82
CA THR A 252 11.59 -9.96 0.62
C THR A 252 10.22 -10.22 1.24
N VAL A 253 9.13 -9.94 0.50
CA VAL A 253 7.77 -10.33 0.89
C VAL A 253 7.65 -11.85 1.05
N ASP A 254 8.27 -12.62 0.15
CA ASP A 254 8.22 -14.09 0.14
C ASP A 254 9.56 -14.75 0.54
N GLN A 255 10.68 -14.10 0.25
CA GLN A 255 12.06 -14.58 0.45
C GLN A 255 12.83 -13.63 1.36
N TRP A 256 12.74 -13.91 2.65
CA TRP A 256 13.23 -13.07 3.74
C TRP A 256 14.69 -13.32 4.13
N GLU A 257 15.26 -14.45 3.71
CA GLU A 257 16.69 -14.70 3.80
C GLU A 257 17.38 -13.83 2.74
N ILE A 258 18.24 -12.92 3.18
CA ILE A 258 19.01 -12.05 2.30
C ILE A 258 20.50 -12.34 2.44
N ASP A 259 21.25 -12.08 1.38
CA ASP A 259 22.71 -12.18 1.42
C ASP A 259 23.26 -11.17 2.45
N ARG A 260 24.09 -11.65 3.39
CA ARG A 260 24.79 -10.81 4.36
C ARG A 260 25.57 -9.68 3.69
N GLN A 261 26.11 -9.91 2.49
CA GLN A 261 26.86 -8.91 1.73
C GLN A 261 26.01 -7.73 1.26
N SER A 262 24.68 -7.90 1.24
CA SER A 262 23.75 -6.79 0.98
C SER A 262 23.64 -5.80 2.15
N LEU A 263 24.23 -6.10 3.31
CA LEU A 263 24.14 -5.29 4.51
C LEU A 263 25.48 -4.63 4.86
N THR A 264 25.46 -3.32 5.07
CA THR A 264 26.59 -2.54 5.58
C THR A 264 26.30 -2.12 7.02
N LEU A 265 27.10 -2.59 7.99
CA LEU A 265 27.04 -2.12 9.38
C LEU A 265 27.73 -0.75 9.47
N LEU A 266 27.05 0.25 10.03
CA LEU A 266 27.55 1.61 10.13
C LEU A 266 27.91 1.99 11.56
N LYS A 267 26.90 2.03 12.45
CA LYS A 267 27.05 2.54 13.81
C LYS A 267 26.43 1.58 14.81
N LYS A 268 27.16 1.20 15.85
CA LYS A 268 26.58 0.43 16.95
C LYS A 268 25.58 1.31 17.72
N LEU A 269 24.32 0.88 17.77
CA LEU A 269 23.24 1.54 18.50
C LEU A 269 23.18 1.08 19.96
N GLY A 270 23.47 -0.20 20.20
CA GLY A 270 23.44 -0.74 21.55
C GLY A 270 23.95 -2.16 21.65
N SER A 271 24.02 -2.67 22.87
CA SER A 271 24.35 -4.06 23.16
C SER A 271 23.52 -4.56 24.32
N GLY A 272 23.06 -5.81 24.24
CA GLY A 272 22.29 -6.46 25.28
C GLY A 272 22.74 -7.90 25.51
N GLN A 273 21.95 -8.64 26.30
CA GLN A 273 22.26 -10.04 26.62
C GLN A 273 22.36 -10.91 25.36
N PHE A 274 21.51 -10.65 24.37
CA PHE A 274 21.34 -11.47 23.17
C PHE A 274 22.24 -11.08 22.00
N GLY A 275 23.07 -10.03 22.15
CA GLY A 275 23.97 -9.57 21.10
C GLY A 275 23.94 -8.05 20.93
N GLU A 276 24.26 -7.58 19.74
CA GLU A 276 24.45 -6.15 19.46
C GLU A 276 23.41 -5.66 18.46
N VAL A 277 23.08 -4.37 18.53
CA VAL A 277 22.21 -3.72 17.56
C VAL A 277 23.01 -2.63 16.87
N TRP A 278 22.96 -2.64 15.54
CA TRP A 278 23.67 -1.74 14.68
C TRP A 278 22.69 -1.01 13.77
N GLU A 279 22.97 0.25 13.51
CA GLU A 279 22.46 0.99 12.37
C GLU A 279 23.26 0.53 11.16
N GLY A 280 22.57 0.29 10.05
CA GLY A 280 23.18 -0.11 8.80
C GLY A 280 22.36 0.28 7.59
N LEU A 281 22.86 -0.11 6.43
CA LEU A 281 22.20 0.06 5.15
C LEU A 281 22.00 -1.30 4.48
N TRP A 282 20.81 -1.52 3.94
CA TRP A 282 20.54 -2.58 2.99
C TRP A 282 20.70 -2.06 1.55
N ASN A 283 21.46 -2.79 0.73
CA ASN A 283 21.86 -2.42 -0.64
C ASN A 283 22.44 -1.00 -0.75
N ASN A 284 23.07 -0.48 0.31
CA ASN A 284 23.57 0.90 0.42
C ASN A 284 22.51 2.00 0.19
N THR A 285 21.22 1.66 0.20
CA THR A 285 20.12 2.59 -0.11
C THR A 285 19.17 2.76 1.07
N THR A 286 18.85 1.68 1.78
CA THR A 286 17.76 1.67 2.75
C THR A 286 18.30 1.56 4.18
N PRO A 287 18.09 2.57 5.04
CA PRO A 287 18.46 2.51 6.45
C PRO A 287 17.70 1.42 7.20
N VAL A 288 18.43 0.60 7.94
CA VAL A 288 17.90 -0.54 8.71
C VAL A 288 18.56 -0.66 10.07
N ALA A 289 17.87 -1.29 11.02
CA ALA A 289 18.48 -1.77 12.26
C ALA A 289 18.81 -3.25 12.13
N ILE A 290 20.07 -3.60 12.38
CA ILE A 290 20.62 -4.95 12.25
C ILE A 290 20.99 -5.44 13.65
N LYS A 291 20.23 -6.41 14.15
CA LYS A 291 20.54 -7.09 15.41
C LYS A 291 21.35 -8.34 15.12
N THR A 292 22.53 -8.42 15.70
CA THR A 292 23.42 -9.59 15.64
C THR A 292 23.13 -10.47 16.84
N LEU A 293 23.00 -11.78 16.63
CA LEU A 293 22.90 -12.76 17.70
C LEU A 293 24.27 -13.35 18.01
N LYS A 294 24.54 -13.63 19.28
CA LYS A 294 25.79 -14.29 19.67
C LYS A 294 25.85 -15.71 19.10
N PRO A 295 26.98 -16.17 18.57
CA PRO A 295 27.11 -17.55 18.10
C PRO A 295 26.69 -18.55 19.17
N GLY A 296 25.92 -19.56 18.79
CA GLY A 296 25.43 -20.60 19.69
C GLY A 296 24.30 -20.17 20.66
N SER A 297 23.76 -18.95 20.55
CA SER A 297 22.63 -18.53 21.39
C SER A 297 21.29 -19.17 21.01
N MET A 298 21.15 -19.65 19.77
CA MET A 298 19.92 -20.23 19.24
C MET A 298 20.23 -21.13 18.04
N ASP A 299 19.49 -22.22 17.87
CA ASP A 299 19.56 -23.04 16.65
C ASP A 299 18.94 -22.28 15.46
N PRO A 300 19.58 -22.23 14.28
CA PRO A 300 19.04 -21.51 13.13
C PRO A 300 17.63 -21.96 12.75
N LYS A 301 17.29 -23.26 12.83
CA LYS A 301 15.94 -23.74 12.46
C LYS A 301 14.89 -23.26 13.45
N ASP A 302 15.22 -23.20 14.73
CA ASP A 302 14.33 -22.68 15.77
C ASP A 302 14.10 -21.19 15.58
N PHE A 303 15.17 -20.44 15.28
CA PHE A 303 15.09 -19.05 14.92
C PHE A 303 14.19 -18.82 13.68
N LEU A 304 14.36 -19.64 12.63
CA LEU A 304 13.53 -19.53 11.43
C LEU A 304 12.04 -19.75 11.72
N ARG A 305 11.70 -20.66 12.64
CA ARG A 305 10.32 -20.91 13.07
C ARG A 305 9.73 -19.70 13.80
N GLU A 306 10.49 -19.07 14.70
CA GLU A 306 10.04 -17.88 15.43
C GLU A 306 9.89 -16.67 14.50
N ALA A 307 10.84 -16.46 13.59
CA ALA A 307 10.78 -15.38 12.61
C ALA A 307 9.58 -15.51 11.66
N GLN A 308 9.17 -16.74 11.32
CA GLN A 308 7.95 -16.97 10.52
C GLN A 308 6.68 -16.51 11.25
N ILE A 309 6.65 -16.55 12.58
CA ILE A 309 5.53 -15.99 13.36
C ILE A 309 5.59 -14.46 13.32
N MET A 310 6.78 -13.88 13.53
CA MET A 310 6.99 -12.44 13.45
C MET A 310 6.61 -11.85 12.08
N LYS A 311 6.78 -12.62 10.99
CA LYS A 311 6.37 -12.24 9.63
C LYS A 311 4.90 -11.79 9.55
N ASN A 312 4.02 -12.46 10.30
CA ASN A 312 2.59 -12.20 10.26
C ASN A 312 2.16 -11.04 11.18
N LEU A 313 3.08 -10.54 12.02
CA LEU A 313 2.81 -9.44 12.95
C LEU A 313 3.05 -8.10 12.26
N ARG A 314 2.06 -7.64 11.50
CA ARG A 314 2.08 -6.34 10.83
C ARG A 314 1.14 -5.37 11.52
N HIS A 315 1.71 -4.35 12.18
CA HIS A 315 0.93 -3.30 12.84
C HIS A 315 1.73 -1.99 12.94
N PRO A 316 1.11 -0.80 12.75
CA PRO A 316 1.81 0.50 12.82
C PRO A 316 2.47 0.88 14.15
N LYS A 317 2.40 0.01 15.17
CA LYS A 317 2.97 0.19 16.52
C LYS A 317 3.85 -1.00 16.92
N LEU A 318 4.19 -1.87 15.98
CA LEU A 318 5.13 -2.97 16.15
C LEU A 318 6.31 -2.74 15.21
N ILE A 319 7.51 -3.04 15.69
CA ILE A 319 8.72 -2.95 14.86
C ILE A 319 8.61 -3.98 13.73
N GLN A 320 8.67 -3.50 12.49
CA GLN A 320 8.59 -4.38 11.33
C GLN A 320 9.90 -5.18 11.15
N LEU A 321 9.77 -6.51 11.12
CA LEU A 321 10.82 -7.41 10.62
C LEU A 321 10.83 -7.36 9.10
N TYR A 322 12.00 -7.10 8.51
CA TYR A 322 12.18 -7.05 7.07
C TYR A 322 12.82 -8.34 6.53
N ALA A 323 13.92 -8.76 7.13
CA ALA A 323 14.74 -9.85 6.60
C ALA A 323 15.61 -10.45 7.70
N VAL A 324 16.27 -11.57 7.38
CA VAL A 324 17.31 -12.16 8.23
C VAL A 324 18.48 -12.66 7.38
N CYS A 325 19.59 -12.92 8.06
CA CYS A 325 20.69 -13.71 7.52
C CYS A 325 20.99 -14.84 8.51
N THR A 326 20.69 -16.08 8.12
CA THR A 326 20.85 -17.31 8.92
C THR A 326 21.78 -18.33 8.28
N LEU A 327 22.17 -18.14 7.02
CA LEU A 327 23.08 -19.07 6.32
C LEU A 327 24.48 -19.14 6.96
N GLU A 328 24.90 -18.07 7.63
CA GLU A 328 26.21 -17.97 8.27
C GLU A 328 26.05 -17.36 9.67
N ASP A 329 26.95 -17.71 10.59
CA ASP A 329 27.08 -17.01 11.86
C ASP A 329 27.87 -15.70 11.69
N PRO A 330 27.58 -14.65 12.50
CA PRO A 330 26.46 -14.57 13.45
C PRO A 330 25.12 -14.26 12.77
N ILE A 331 24.03 -14.88 13.21
CA ILE A 331 22.68 -14.62 12.68
C ILE A 331 22.32 -13.13 12.78
N TYR A 332 21.79 -12.56 11.70
CA TYR A 332 21.30 -11.18 11.65
C TYR A 332 19.77 -11.13 11.57
N ILE A 333 19.20 -10.19 12.31
CA ILE A 333 17.79 -9.79 12.24
C ILE A 333 17.73 -8.35 11.72
N VAL A 334 17.06 -8.14 10.58
CA VAL A 334 16.97 -6.83 9.93
C VAL A 334 15.56 -6.27 10.12
N THR A 335 15.50 -5.07 10.69
CA THR A 335 14.25 -4.40 11.09
C THR A 335 14.25 -2.94 10.68
N GLU A 336 13.11 -2.26 10.82
CA GLU A 336 13.04 -0.81 10.63
C GLU A 336 13.97 -0.04 11.60
N LEU A 337 14.63 1.00 11.09
CA LEU A 337 15.50 1.85 11.89
C LEU A 337 14.69 2.91 12.64
N MET A 338 14.63 2.80 13.96
CA MET A 338 13.98 3.77 14.83
C MET A 338 14.94 4.93 15.15
N ARG A 339 14.90 5.99 14.34
CA ARG A 339 15.82 7.15 14.41
C ARG A 339 15.92 7.87 15.77
N TYR A 340 14.91 7.73 16.64
CA TYR A 340 14.88 8.36 17.97
C TYR A 340 15.29 7.40 19.09
N GLY A 341 15.82 6.22 18.76
CA GLY A 341 16.30 5.25 19.72
C GLY A 341 15.17 4.60 20.53
N SER A 342 15.54 4.08 21.69
CA SER A 342 14.58 3.47 22.61
C SER A 342 13.76 4.53 23.35
N LEU A 343 12.54 4.17 23.77
CA LEU A 343 11.73 5.06 24.59
C LEU A 343 12.43 5.42 25.91
N LEU A 344 13.21 4.51 26.49
CA LEU A 344 13.97 4.76 27.71
C LEU A 344 14.98 5.90 27.52
N GLU A 345 15.79 5.81 26.46
CA GLU A 345 16.78 6.85 26.14
C GLU A 345 16.09 8.18 25.83
N TYR A 346 14.99 8.15 25.08
CA TYR A 346 14.22 9.34 24.71
C TYR A 346 13.60 10.05 25.92
N LEU A 347 13.20 9.32 26.97
CA LEU A 347 12.68 9.91 28.20
C LEU A 347 13.77 10.43 29.14
N GLN A 348 15.02 9.98 28.94
CA GLN A 348 16.17 10.37 29.76
C GLN A 348 16.98 11.53 29.16
N SER A 349 16.80 11.81 27.86
CA SER A 349 17.32 13.00 27.17
C SER A 349 16.47 14.24 27.45
#